data_AF-A0A7S1E547-F1
#
_entry.id   AF-A0A7S1E547-F1
#
_cell.length_a   1.000
_cell.length_b   1.000
_cell.length_c   1.000
_cell.angle_alpha   90.00
_cell.angle_beta   90.00
_cell.angle_gamma   90.00
#
_symmetry.space_group_name_H-M   'P 1'
#
loop_
_entity.id
_entity.type
_entity.pdbx_description
1 polymer ?
#
loop_
_entity_poly.entity_id
_entity_poly.type
_entity_poly.pdbx_seq_one_letter_code
_entity_poly.pdbx_strand_id
1 'polypeptide(L)'
;MPPGGATPAGTALVCHPNPTQGGTMDNKVVQTLARAFLQLGWRAVRFNFRGIGQSTGAWDEGRGEVDDALAVLDAVRAPGEPLLLAGFSFGGYVASRAAQRV
;
A
#
# COMPACT_ATOMS: atom_id res chain seq x y z
N MET A 1 10.85 3.46 -9.34
CA MET A 1 11.65 4.66 -9.66
C MET A 1 10.82 5.52 -10.60
N PRO A 2 10.71 6.83 -10.36
CA PRO A 2 10.06 7.74 -11.30
C PRO A 2 10.81 7.75 -12.65
N PRO A 3 10.13 8.06 -13.77
CA PRO A 3 10.79 8.16 -15.06
C PRO A 3 11.87 9.26 -15.04
N GLY A 4 13.09 8.94 -15.47
CA GLY A 4 14.20 9.89 -15.60
C GLY A 4 15.24 9.90 -14.48
N GLY A 5 15.21 8.96 -13.53
CA GLY A 5 16.27 8.84 -12.50
C GLY A 5 16.24 9.93 -11.42
N ALA A 6 15.17 10.73 -11.36
CA ALA A 6 14.96 11.72 -10.32
C ALA A 6 14.72 11.05 -8.95
N THR A 7 15.17 11.69 -7.89
CA THR A 7 14.86 11.30 -6.51
C THR A 7 13.34 11.34 -6.32
N PRO A 8 12.69 10.26 -5.82
CA PRO A 8 11.26 10.27 -5.58
C PRO A 8 10.85 11.38 -4.60
N ALA A 9 9.65 11.97 -4.81
CA ALA A 9 9.07 12.95 -3.90
C ALA A 9 8.77 12.37 -2.50
N GLY A 10 8.61 11.06 -2.42
CA GLY A 10 8.38 10.29 -1.21
C GLY A 10 7.86 8.90 -1.52
N THR A 11 7.23 8.27 -0.54
CA THR A 11 6.69 6.91 -0.64
C THR A 11 5.16 6.91 -0.66
N ALA A 12 4.59 6.22 -1.64
CA ALA A 12 3.15 6.01 -1.77
C ALA A 12 2.81 4.53 -1.55
N LEU A 13 2.14 4.19 -0.46
CA LEU A 13 1.70 2.83 -0.16
C LEU A 13 0.26 2.61 -0.64
N VAL A 14 0.03 1.56 -1.42
CA VAL A 14 -1.28 1.26 -2.02
C VAL A 14 -1.83 -0.06 -1.51
N CYS A 15 -2.92 0.01 -0.75
CA CYS A 15 -3.62 -1.12 -0.16
C CYS A 15 -4.70 -1.68 -1.10
N HIS A 16 -4.79 -3.01 -1.21
CA HIS A 16 -5.68 -3.67 -2.16
C HIS A 16 -7.10 -3.93 -1.62
N PRO A 17 -8.11 -4.24 -2.47
CA PRO A 17 -9.47 -4.49 -2.00
C PRO A 17 -9.58 -5.80 -1.21
N ASN A 18 -10.79 -6.11 -0.71
CA ASN A 18 -11.01 -7.17 0.27
C ASN A 18 -10.37 -8.53 -0.13
N PRO A 19 -9.42 -9.06 0.67
CA PRO A 19 -8.83 -10.39 0.53
C PRO A 19 -9.86 -11.50 0.30
N THR A 20 -10.97 -11.50 1.05
CA THR A 20 -11.98 -12.57 1.00
C THR A 20 -12.83 -12.55 -0.28
N GLN A 21 -12.76 -11.46 -1.06
CA GLN A 21 -13.44 -11.30 -2.34
C GLN A 21 -12.47 -11.33 -3.53
N GLY A 22 -11.30 -11.95 -3.35
CA GLY A 22 -10.28 -12.09 -4.39
C GLY A 22 -9.44 -10.83 -4.62
N GLY A 23 -9.41 -9.90 -3.67
CA GLY A 23 -8.55 -8.73 -3.72
C GLY A 23 -7.08 -9.10 -3.55
N THR A 24 -6.23 -8.56 -4.43
CA THR A 24 -4.77 -8.75 -4.38
C THR A 24 -4.05 -7.46 -4.83
N MET A 25 -2.74 -7.38 -4.59
CA MET A 25 -1.90 -6.27 -5.06
C MET A 25 -1.91 -6.06 -6.58
N ASP A 26 -2.34 -7.07 -7.34
CA ASP A 26 -2.44 -7.04 -8.80
C ASP A 26 -3.82 -6.63 -9.32
N ASN A 27 -4.73 -6.27 -8.43
CA ASN A 27 -6.00 -5.66 -8.81
C ASN A 27 -5.77 -4.46 -9.75
N LYS A 28 -6.54 -4.36 -10.83
CA LYS A 28 -6.36 -3.32 -11.87
C LYS A 28 -6.48 -1.90 -11.32
N VAL A 29 -7.36 -1.65 -10.35
CA VAL A 29 -7.49 -0.32 -9.72
C VAL A 29 -6.24 0.01 -8.91
N VAL A 30 -5.72 -0.95 -8.15
CA VAL A 30 -4.48 -0.83 -7.37
C VAL A 30 -3.27 -0.57 -8.28
N GLN A 31 -3.18 -1.28 -9.40
CA GLN A 31 -2.15 -1.03 -10.42
C GLN A 31 -2.27 0.37 -11.03
N THR A 32 -3.48 0.83 -11.34
CA THR A 32 -3.72 2.18 -11.86
C THR A 32 -3.29 3.25 -10.86
N LEU A 33 -3.64 3.11 -9.57
CA LEU A 33 -3.19 4.02 -8.52
C LEU A 33 -1.66 4.06 -8.44
N ALA A 34 -1.00 2.90 -8.40
CA ALA A 34 0.46 2.83 -8.36
C ALA A 34 1.12 3.49 -9.58
N ARG A 35 0.56 3.30 -10.78
CA ARG A 35 1.05 3.97 -12.00
C ARG A 35 0.87 5.48 -11.94
N ALA A 36 -0.26 5.97 -11.44
CA ALA A 36 -0.50 7.40 -11.26
C ALA A 36 0.54 8.02 -10.30
N PHE A 37 0.83 7.36 -9.17
CA PHE A 37 1.85 7.83 -8.24
C PHE A 37 3.26 7.85 -8.85
N LEU A 38 3.63 6.83 -9.63
CA LEU A 38 4.90 6.83 -10.36
C LEU A 38 5.00 8.00 -11.36
N GLN A 39 3.91 8.32 -12.07
CA GLN A 39 3.84 9.45 -12.99
C GLN A 39 3.93 10.81 -12.26
N LEU A 40 3.43 10.87 -11.03
CA LEU A 40 3.54 12.04 -10.15
C LEU A 40 4.89 12.14 -9.41
N GLY A 41 5.85 11.28 -9.72
CA GLY A 41 7.20 11.35 -9.12
C GLY A 41 7.37 10.62 -7.79
N TRP A 42 6.42 9.78 -7.39
CA TRP A 42 6.48 9.03 -6.13
C TRP A 42 7.07 7.64 -6.30
N ARG A 43 7.65 7.08 -5.23
CA ARG A 43 7.92 5.65 -5.12
C ARG A 43 6.65 4.93 -4.70
N ALA A 44 6.01 4.23 -5.63
CA ALA A 44 4.80 3.46 -5.33
C ALA A 44 5.12 2.05 -4.84
N VAL A 45 4.53 1.66 -3.71
CA VAL A 45 4.65 0.33 -3.09
C VAL A 45 3.27 -0.32 -3.05
N ARG A 46 3.18 -1.54 -3.58
CA ARG A 46 2.01 -2.42 -3.48
C ARG A 46 2.46 -3.69 -2.75
N PHE A 47 1.58 -4.27 -1.96
CA PHE A 47 1.85 -5.50 -1.21
C PHE A 47 0.56 -6.31 -1.09
N ASN A 48 0.68 -7.60 -0.78
CA ASN A 48 -0.45 -8.44 -0.43
C ASN A 48 -0.63 -8.47 1.09
N PHE A 49 -1.86 -8.31 1.56
CA PHE A 49 -2.22 -8.53 2.96
C PHE A 49 -1.95 -9.98 3.40
N ARG A 50 -1.88 -10.21 4.71
CA ARG A 50 -1.81 -11.55 5.31
C ARG A 50 -2.78 -12.54 4.66
N GLY A 51 -2.29 -13.74 4.39
CA GLY A 51 -3.06 -14.82 3.76
C GLY A 51 -3.29 -14.68 2.26
N ILE A 52 -2.76 -13.65 1.59
CA ILE A 52 -2.89 -13.48 0.13
C ILE A 52 -1.55 -13.75 -0.59
N GLY A 53 -1.60 -14.62 -1.60
CA GLY A 53 -0.44 -14.94 -2.43
C GLY A 53 0.66 -15.66 -1.64
N GLN A 54 1.77 -14.97 -1.38
CA GLN A 54 2.90 -15.49 -0.59
C GLN A 54 2.94 -14.87 0.82
N SER A 55 2.04 -13.95 1.15
CA SER A 55 1.94 -13.37 2.49
C SER A 55 1.39 -14.41 3.47
N THR A 56 2.15 -14.72 4.51
CA THR A 56 1.73 -15.64 5.58
C THR A 56 0.60 -15.07 6.44
N GLY A 57 0.02 -15.91 7.31
CA GLY A 57 -1.07 -15.50 8.20
C GLY A 57 -2.46 -15.71 7.59
N ALA A 58 -3.48 -15.12 8.23
CA ALA A 58 -4.87 -15.26 7.84
C ALA A 58 -5.63 -13.94 8.06
N TRP A 59 -6.74 -13.79 7.34
CA TRP A 59 -7.65 -12.64 7.43
C TRP A 59 -8.00 -12.29 8.89
N ASP A 60 -7.89 -11.02 9.24
CA ASP A 60 -8.14 -10.51 10.61
C ASP A 60 -9.05 -9.26 10.62
N GLU A 61 -9.99 -9.20 9.67
CA GLU A 61 -11.07 -8.21 9.63
C GLU A 61 -10.60 -6.75 9.67
N GLY A 62 -9.39 -6.48 9.19
CA GLY A 62 -8.81 -5.15 9.11
C GLY A 62 -8.02 -4.71 10.33
N ARG A 63 -7.90 -5.52 11.40
CA ARG A 63 -6.99 -5.21 12.51
C ARG A 63 -5.57 -5.53 12.08
N GLY A 64 -5.33 -6.80 11.78
CA GLY A 64 -4.07 -7.29 11.28
C GLY A 64 -3.62 -6.66 9.96
N GLU A 65 -4.54 -6.38 9.04
CA GLU A 65 -4.20 -5.79 7.75
C GLU A 65 -3.69 -4.34 7.89
N VAL A 66 -4.12 -3.61 8.93
CA VAL A 66 -3.54 -2.30 9.27
C VAL A 66 -2.12 -2.46 9.80
N ASP A 67 -1.87 -3.47 10.63
CA ASP A 67 -0.53 -3.74 11.14
C ASP A 67 0.41 -4.20 10.01
N ASP A 68 -0.09 -4.96 9.03
CA ASP A 68 0.66 -5.33 7.82
C ASP A 68 1.06 -4.08 7.02
N ALA A 69 0.13 -3.12 6.85
CA ALA A 69 0.39 -1.88 6.13
C ALA A 69 1.46 -1.02 6.84
N LEU A 70 1.39 -0.93 8.17
CA LEU A 70 2.40 -0.22 8.97
C LEU A 70 3.76 -0.92 8.91
N ALA A 71 3.79 -2.26 8.98
CA ALA A 71 5.04 -3.01 8.87
C ALA A 71 5.72 -2.82 7.50
N VAL A 72 4.94 -2.80 6.41
CA VAL A 72 5.47 -2.50 5.08
C VAL A 72 5.95 -1.05 5.02
N LEU A 73 5.21 -0.11 5.59
CA LEU A 73 5.60 1.30 5.65
C LEU A 73 6.94 1.49 6.36
N ASP A 74 7.10 0.90 7.54
CA ASP A 74 8.33 0.97 8.34
C ASP A 74 9.52 0.35 7.61
N ALA A 75 9.30 -0.73 6.85
CA ALA A 75 10.34 -1.39 6.07
C ALA A 75 10.79 -0.59 4.84
N VAL A 76 9.90 0.23 4.25
CA VAL A 76 10.19 0.88 2.96
C VAL A 76 10.44 2.38 3.06
N ARG A 77 9.82 3.09 4.01
CA ARG A 77 9.86 4.55 4.13
C ARG A 77 11.07 5.00 4.94
N ALA A 78 11.83 5.96 4.41
CA ALA A 78 12.91 6.57 5.17
C ALA A 78 12.36 7.54 6.24
N PRO A 79 13.04 7.70 7.40
CA PRO A 79 12.60 8.66 8.42
C PRO A 79 12.41 10.07 7.86
N GLY A 80 11.24 10.67 8.11
CA GLY A 80 10.90 12.02 7.63
C GLY A 80 10.53 12.12 6.14
N GLU A 81 10.58 11.02 5.38
CA GLU A 81 10.21 11.01 3.96
C GLU A 81 8.70 11.32 3.79
N PRO A 82 8.29 12.14 2.81
CA PRO A 82 6.87 12.36 2.52
C PRO A 82 6.12 11.05 2.26
N LEU A 83 4.88 10.97 2.74
CA LEU A 83 4.05 9.78 2.70
C LEU A 83 2.71 10.05 2.00
N LEU A 84 2.33 9.16 1.09
CA LEU A 84 0.96 8.99 0.62
C LEU A 84 0.44 7.60 0.99
N LEU A 85 -0.77 7.57 1.55
CA LEU A 85 -1.52 6.34 1.80
C LEU A 85 -2.73 6.31 0.88
N ALA A 86 -2.88 5.21 0.15
CA ALA A 86 -3.97 5.02 -0.78
C ALA A 86 -4.51 3.60 -0.69
N GLY A 87 -5.76 3.42 -1.11
CA GLY A 87 -6.31 2.08 -1.25
C GLY A 87 -7.66 2.07 -1.93
N PHE A 88 -8.06 0.89 -2.37
CA PHE A 88 -9.35 0.67 -3.04
C PHE A 88 -10.27 -0.18 -2.17
N SER A 89 -11.52 0.27 -1.95
CA SER A 89 -12.52 -0.42 -1.12
C SER A 89 -11.98 -0.71 0.29
N PHE A 90 -11.89 -1.97 0.72
CA PHE A 90 -11.27 -2.38 1.97
C PHE A 90 -9.85 -1.81 2.15
N GLY A 91 -9.06 -1.73 1.08
CA GLY A 91 -7.74 -1.10 1.14
C GLY A 91 -7.80 0.38 1.49
N GLY A 92 -8.86 1.09 1.10
CA GLY A 92 -9.09 2.47 1.51
C GLY A 92 -9.42 2.60 3.01
N TYR A 93 -10.17 1.64 3.56
CA TYR A 93 -10.38 1.54 5.00
C TYR A 93 -9.06 1.31 5.74
N VAL A 94 -8.24 0.34 5.31
CA VAL A 94 -6.93 0.06 5.91
C VAL A 94 -6.01 1.28 5.83
N ALA A 95 -5.90 1.91 4.67
CA ALA A 95 -5.09 3.11 4.48
C ALA A 95 -5.52 4.27 5.39
N SER A 96 -6.84 4.48 5.55
CA SER A 96 -7.38 5.51 6.43
C SER A 96 -7.08 5.24 7.91
N ARG A 97 -7.07 3.96 8.32
CA ARG A 97 -6.74 3.56 9.69
C ARG A 97 -5.24 3.64 9.97
N ALA A 98 -4.40 3.28 9.00
CA ALA A 98 -2.95 3.45 9.09
C ALA A 98 -2.60 4.94 9.19
N ALA A 99 -3.28 5.82 8.45
CA ALA A 99 -3.08 7.27 8.50
C ALA A 99 -3.27 7.88 9.91
N GLN A 100 -4.07 7.25 10.78
CA GLN A 100 -4.27 7.69 12.15
C GLN A 100 -3.13 7.33 13.10
N ARG A 101 -2.15 6.54 12.63
CA ARG A 101 -1.06 5.97 13.44
C ARG A 101 0.34 6.38 12.96
N VAL A 102 0.44 7.29 12.00
CA VAL A 102 1.69 7.71 11.33
C VAL A 102 1.93 9.21 11.41
#